data_AF-A0A2N1TJ63-F1
#
_entry.id   AF-A0A2N1TJ63-F1
#
_cell.length_a   1.000
_cell.length_b   1.000
_cell.length_c   1.000
_cell.angle_alpha   90.00
_cell.angle_beta   90.00
_cell.angle_gamma   90.00
#
_symmetry.space_group_name_H-M   'P 1'
#
loop_
_entity.id
_entity.type
_entity.pdbx_description
1 polymer ?
#
loop_
_entity_poly.entity_id
_entity_poly.type
_entity_poly.pdbx_seq_one_letter_code
_entity_poly.pdbx_strand_id
1 'polypeptide(L)'
;MSSYTQQKNISAMNDLFFFGDNGDVKAAVEFLLKKLPTKVAETIYQDCIVIVINDTLDGYYIPAELVTGKSIIVLNYELFRSKYNKFITTFFHEVAHHWLKHAVLFGRDSQREKIQEKEAEELVSQWLLRNGD
;
A
#
# COMPACT_ATOMS: atom_id res chain seq x y z
N MET A 1 40.76 5.41 10.21
CA MET A 1 39.47 5.92 9.69
C MET A 1 39.20 5.27 8.35
N SER A 2 38.25 4.34 8.27
CA SER A 2 37.38 4.16 7.10
C SER A 2 36.31 3.14 7.52
N SER A 3 35.15 3.65 7.94
CA SER A 3 33.99 2.85 8.28
C SER A 3 33.36 2.34 7.00
N TYR A 4 33.52 1.05 6.72
CA TYR A 4 32.68 0.34 5.77
C TYR A 4 31.27 0.25 6.37
N THR A 5 30.45 1.26 6.10
CA THR A 5 29.01 1.15 6.32
C THR A 5 28.52 0.11 5.31
N GLN A 6 28.31 -1.12 5.78
CA GLN A 6 27.61 -2.15 5.02
C GLN A 6 26.22 -1.60 4.68
N GLN A 7 26.06 -1.08 3.46
CA GLN A 7 24.76 -1.02 2.82
C GLN A 7 24.22 -2.44 2.81
N LYS A 8 23.28 -2.74 3.71
CA LYS A 8 22.44 -3.93 3.59
C LYS A 8 21.78 -3.84 2.22
N ASN A 9 22.32 -4.56 1.26
CA ASN A 9 21.60 -4.99 0.06
C ASN A 9 20.27 -5.54 0.55
N ILE A 10 19.18 -4.85 0.24
CA ILE A 10 17.82 -5.34 0.43
C ILE A 10 17.68 -6.50 -0.56
N SER A 11 18.16 -7.66 -0.14
CA SER A 11 18.21 -8.88 -0.93
C SER A 11 16.78 -9.40 -1.07
N ALA A 12 16.34 -9.54 -2.32
CA ALA A 12 15.03 -10.00 -2.77
C ALA A 12 13.85 -9.09 -2.35
N MET A 13 13.77 -7.90 -2.94
CA MET A 13 12.47 -7.25 -3.16
C MET A 13 11.64 -8.25 -3.98
N ASN A 14 10.59 -8.81 -3.40
CA ASN A 14 9.61 -9.54 -4.18
C ASN A 14 9.15 -8.60 -5.30
N ASP A 15 9.18 -9.07 -6.55
CA ASP A 15 8.66 -8.29 -7.66
C ASP A 15 7.23 -7.87 -7.32
N LEU A 16 7.01 -6.57 -7.15
CA LEU A 16 5.66 -6.02 -7.14
C LEU A 16 5.06 -6.38 -8.50
N PHE A 17 4.02 -7.21 -8.51
CA PHE A 17 3.44 -7.75 -9.74
C PHE A 17 2.44 -6.76 -10.33
N PHE A 18 2.91 -5.93 -11.26
CA PHE A 18 2.07 -5.02 -12.04
C PHE A 18 1.51 -5.72 -13.28
N PHE A 19 0.20 -5.64 -13.49
CA PHE A 19 -0.48 -6.12 -14.69
C PHE A 19 -0.91 -4.92 -15.56
N GLY A 20 -0.01 -4.47 -16.45
CA GLY A 20 -0.32 -3.45 -17.48
C GLY A 20 0.72 -2.34 -17.54
N ASP A 21 1.24 -2.05 -18.74
CA ASP A 21 2.29 -1.07 -19.11
C ASP A 21 3.12 -0.50 -17.93
N ASN A 22 4.18 -1.25 -17.58
CA ASN A 22 4.66 -1.43 -16.20
C ASN A 22 5.71 -0.42 -15.70
N GLY A 23 6.16 0.54 -16.52
CA GLY A 23 7.25 1.46 -16.12
C GLY A 23 6.82 2.52 -15.12
N ASP A 24 5.83 3.32 -15.52
CA ASP A 24 5.43 4.52 -14.78
C ASP A 24 4.68 4.19 -13.49
N VAL A 25 3.84 3.16 -13.52
CA VAL A 25 3.08 2.71 -12.33
C VAL A 25 4.03 2.15 -11.27
N LYS A 26 4.99 1.32 -11.67
CA LYS A 26 5.98 0.76 -10.75
C LYS A 26 6.81 1.88 -10.11
N ALA A 27 7.34 2.78 -10.94
CA ALA A 27 8.12 3.92 -10.46
C ALA A 27 7.30 4.81 -9.51
N ALA A 28 6.02 5.02 -9.80
CA ALA A 28 5.11 5.76 -8.94
C ALA A 28 4.89 5.07 -7.59
N VAL A 29 4.55 3.77 -7.56
CA VAL A 29 4.36 3.03 -6.31
C VAL A 29 5.65 3.00 -5.48
N GLU A 30 6.81 2.75 -6.11
CA GLU A 30 8.11 2.80 -5.43
C GLU A 30 8.42 4.19 -4.86
N PHE A 31 8.04 5.26 -5.58
CA PHE A 31 8.17 6.62 -5.09
C PHE A 31 7.24 6.88 -3.89
N LEU A 32 6.00 6.40 -3.93
CA LEU A 32 5.05 6.53 -2.82
C LEU A 32 5.51 5.75 -1.59
N LEU A 33 6.08 4.55 -1.76
CA LEU A 33 6.65 3.78 -0.64
C LEU A 33 7.80 4.53 0.06
N LYS A 34 8.58 5.35 -0.66
CA LYS A 34 9.63 6.19 -0.07
C LYS A 34 9.09 7.33 0.80
N LYS A 35 7.82 7.71 0.61
CA LYS A 35 7.13 8.72 1.44
C LYS A 35 6.61 8.15 2.76
N LEU A 36 6.57 6.81 2.91
CA LEU A 36 6.08 6.16 4.13
C LEU A 36 7.21 6.01 5.18
N PRO A 37 6.88 5.79 6.47
CA PRO A 37 7.87 5.36 7.44
C PRO A 37 8.56 4.06 6.98
N THR A 38 9.88 3.98 7.12
CA THR A 38 10.69 2.86 6.59
C THR A 38 10.14 1.48 6.98
N LYS A 39 9.74 1.30 8.24
CA LYS A 39 9.18 0.02 8.73
C LYS A 39 7.88 -0.36 8.02
N VAL A 40 7.05 0.61 7.64
CA VAL A 40 5.80 0.38 6.90
C VAL A 40 6.13 -0.04 5.48
N ALA A 41 7.03 0.68 4.81
CA ALA A 41 7.44 0.35 3.45
C ALA A 41 8.07 -1.06 3.37
N GLU A 42 8.88 -1.44 4.37
CA GLU A 42 9.49 -2.76 4.47
C GLU A 42 8.46 -3.90 4.52
N THR A 43 7.34 -3.74 5.26
CA THR A 43 6.30 -4.78 5.30
C THR A 43 5.59 -4.92 3.96
N ILE A 44 5.39 -3.83 3.21
CA ILE A 44 4.79 -3.92 1.87
C ILE A 44 5.67 -4.74 0.91
N TYR A 45 7.00 -4.55 0.94
CA TYR A 45 7.89 -5.35 0.08
C TYR A 45 7.95 -6.83 0.47
N GLN A 46 7.79 -7.15 1.76
CA GLN A 46 7.89 -8.52 2.27
C GLN A 46 6.57 -9.28 2.11
N ASP A 47 5.47 -8.63 2.49
CA ASP A 47 4.22 -9.30 2.81
C ASP A 47 3.09 -8.99 1.81
N CYS A 48 3.29 -8.04 0.88
CA CYS A 48 2.26 -7.63 -0.06
C CYS A 48 2.57 -7.97 -1.52
N ILE A 49 1.49 -8.13 -2.28
CA ILE A 49 1.45 -8.05 -3.74
C ILE A 49 0.63 -6.80 -4.08
N VAL A 50 1.18 -5.86 -4.83
CA VAL A 50 0.46 -4.67 -5.31
C VAL A 50 0.06 -4.88 -6.75
N ILE A 51 -1.23 -4.79 -7.03
CA ILE A 51 -1.84 -4.99 -8.35
C ILE A 51 -2.52 -3.68 -8.76
N VAL A 52 -2.30 -3.24 -9.99
CA VAL A 52 -2.97 -2.06 -10.56
C VAL A 52 -3.70 -2.49 -11.83
N ILE A 53 -5.03 -2.36 -11.84
CA ILE A 53 -5.90 -2.84 -12.92
C ILE A 53 -7.06 -1.87 -13.15
N ASN A 54 -7.73 -1.97 -14.29
CA ASN A 54 -9.01 -1.28 -14.49
C ASN A 54 -10.09 -1.98 -13.66
N ASP A 55 -10.65 -1.26 -12.70
CA ASP A 55 -11.71 -1.75 -11.82
C ASP A 55 -12.81 -0.67 -11.68
N THR A 56 -13.92 -1.04 -11.06
CA THR A 56 -15.03 -0.14 -10.68
C THR A 56 -14.80 0.49 -9.31
N LEU A 57 -14.06 -0.18 -8.42
CA LEU A 57 -13.65 0.35 -7.13
C LEU A 57 -12.41 1.21 -7.26
N ASP A 58 -12.16 2.10 -6.30
CA ASP A 58 -10.94 2.93 -6.28
C ASP A 58 -9.69 2.10 -5.91
N GLY A 59 -9.83 1.24 -4.91
CA GLY A 59 -8.84 0.29 -4.43
C GLY A 59 -9.43 -0.59 -3.34
N TYR A 60 -8.74 -1.68 -3.01
CA TYR A 60 -9.09 -2.55 -1.90
C TYR A 60 -7.92 -3.42 -1.45
N TYR A 61 -7.92 -3.70 -0.15
CA TYR A 61 -6.98 -4.58 0.52
C TYR A 61 -7.59 -5.97 0.74
N ILE A 62 -6.82 -7.00 0.39
CA ILE A 62 -7.12 -8.40 0.69
C ILE A 62 -6.08 -8.91 1.69
N PRO A 63 -6.48 -9.33 2.90
CA PRO A 63 -5.58 -9.82 3.91
C PRO A 63 -5.03 -11.21 3.58
N ALA A 64 -3.81 -11.50 4.04
CA ALA A 64 -3.11 -12.77 3.79
C ALA A 64 -3.85 -14.01 4.32
N GLU A 65 -4.77 -13.84 5.25
CA GLU A 65 -5.66 -14.90 5.74
C GLU A 65 -6.62 -15.41 4.64
N LEU A 66 -6.89 -14.59 3.63
CA LEU A 66 -7.76 -14.94 2.50
C LEU A 66 -6.99 -15.41 1.26
N VAL A 67 -5.68 -15.14 1.18
CA VAL A 67 -4.83 -15.51 0.04
C VAL A 67 -3.48 -16.02 0.55
N THR A 68 -3.11 -17.24 0.17
CA THR A 68 -1.98 -18.00 0.73
C THR A 68 -0.66 -17.20 0.80
N GLY A 69 -0.38 -16.66 1.99
CA GLY A 69 0.95 -16.19 2.42
C GLY A 69 1.28 -14.72 2.16
N LYS A 70 0.44 -13.96 1.46
CA LYS A 70 0.63 -12.51 1.22
C LYS A 70 -0.68 -11.77 1.17
N SER A 71 -0.67 -10.54 1.65
CA SER A 71 -1.77 -9.61 1.42
C SER A 71 -1.72 -9.06 -0.01
N ILE A 72 -2.87 -8.67 -0.55
CA ILE A 72 -2.96 -8.03 -1.87
C ILE A 72 -3.50 -6.62 -1.71
N ILE A 73 -2.85 -5.65 -2.34
CA ILE A 73 -3.37 -4.29 -2.49
C ILE A 73 -3.74 -4.12 -3.96
N VAL A 74 -5.01 -3.89 -4.23
CA VAL A 74 -5.51 -3.62 -5.58
C VAL A 74 -5.81 -2.13 -5.71
N LEU A 75 -5.35 -1.52 -6.80
CA LEU A 75 -5.59 -0.12 -7.12
C LEU A 75 -6.18 0.03 -8.52
N ASN A 76 -7.06 1.01 -8.68
CA ASN A 76 -7.65 1.31 -9.97
C ASN A 76 -6.70 2.13 -10.85
N TYR A 77 -6.37 1.58 -12.02
CA TYR A 77 -5.50 2.21 -13.00
C TYR A 77 -6.07 3.52 -13.57
N GLU A 78 -7.39 3.67 -13.66
CA GLU A 78 -8.00 4.92 -14.11
C GLU A 78 -7.74 6.08 -13.12
N LEU A 79 -7.58 5.79 -11.82
CA LEU A 79 -7.15 6.79 -10.85
C LEU A 79 -5.71 7.23 -11.10
N PHE A 80 -4.82 6.29 -11.40
CA PHE A 80 -3.43 6.61 -11.75
C PHE A 80 -3.38 7.57 -12.94
N ARG A 81 -4.18 7.31 -13.98
CA ARG A 81 -4.19 8.11 -15.22
C ARG A 81 -4.84 9.48 -15.08
N SER A 82 -5.95 9.58 -14.34
CA SER A 82 -6.83 10.76 -14.40
C SER A 82 -6.99 11.49 -13.07
N LYS A 83 -6.68 10.84 -11.95
CA LYS A 83 -6.93 11.36 -10.59
C LYS A 83 -5.78 10.97 -9.66
N TYR A 84 -4.55 11.34 -10.03
CA TYR A 84 -3.34 10.86 -9.35
C TYR A 84 -3.34 11.12 -7.84
N ASN A 85 -3.81 12.28 -7.37
CA ASN A 85 -3.92 12.54 -5.93
C ASN A 85 -4.84 11.53 -5.22
N LYS A 86 -5.95 11.13 -5.86
CA LYS A 86 -6.85 10.11 -5.35
C LYS A 86 -6.17 8.74 -5.35
N PHE A 87 -5.40 8.42 -6.40
CA PHE A 87 -4.58 7.21 -6.45
C PHE A 87 -3.60 7.13 -5.27
N ILE A 88 -2.92 8.24 -4.94
CA ILE A 88 -2.02 8.31 -3.78
C ILE A 88 -2.76 8.04 -2.48
N THR A 89 -3.88 8.75 -2.24
CA THR A 89 -4.63 8.60 -1.00
C THR A 89 -5.19 7.19 -0.85
N THR A 90 -5.70 6.60 -1.94
CA THR A 90 -6.18 5.22 -1.94
C THR A 90 -5.05 4.24 -1.66
N PHE A 91 -3.88 4.40 -2.30
CA PHE A 91 -2.74 3.52 -2.01
C PHE A 91 -2.32 3.57 -0.54
N PHE A 92 -2.21 4.76 0.04
CA PHE A 92 -1.87 4.88 1.46
C PHE A 92 -2.96 4.31 2.36
N HIS A 93 -4.23 4.44 2.00
CA HIS A 93 -5.34 3.84 2.73
C HIS A 93 -5.22 2.32 2.80
N GLU A 94 -5.00 1.65 1.66
CA GLU A 94 -4.84 0.20 1.62
C GLU A 94 -3.56 -0.27 2.36
N VAL A 95 -2.49 0.51 2.29
CA VAL A 95 -1.27 0.26 3.09
C VAL A 95 -1.55 0.40 4.60
N ALA A 96 -2.39 1.35 5.01
CA ALA A 96 -2.79 1.51 6.40
C ALA A 96 -3.59 0.30 6.89
N HIS A 97 -4.52 -0.23 6.09
CA HIS A 97 -5.22 -1.48 6.42
C HIS A 97 -4.26 -2.66 6.63
N HIS A 98 -3.28 -2.81 5.75
CA HIS A 98 -2.23 -3.82 5.92
C HIS A 98 -1.44 -3.62 7.22
N TRP A 99 -0.93 -2.40 7.45
CA TRP A 99 -0.10 -2.08 8.61
C TRP A 99 -0.82 -2.32 9.95
N LEU A 100 -2.10 -1.95 10.01
CA LEU A 100 -2.95 -2.11 11.19
C LEU A 100 -3.52 -3.54 11.32
N LYS A 101 -3.21 -4.44 10.36
CA LYS A 101 -3.72 -5.82 10.32
C LYS A 101 -5.24 -5.87 10.38
N HIS A 102 -5.87 -4.97 9.63
CA HIS A 102 -7.31 -4.89 9.49
C HIS A 102 -7.87 -6.17 8.86
N ALA A 103 -9.02 -6.60 9.36
CA ALA A 103 -9.67 -7.85 8.95
C ALA A 103 -10.80 -7.53 7.98
N VAL A 104 -11.00 -8.37 6.96
CA VAL A 104 -12.17 -8.27 6.09
C VAL A 104 -13.42 -8.67 6.87
N LEU A 105 -14.33 -7.72 7.06
CA LEU A 105 -15.59 -7.91 7.75
C LEU A 105 -16.70 -8.11 6.73
N PHE A 106 -17.07 -9.36 6.45
CA PHE A 106 -18.20 -9.65 5.57
C PHE A 106 -19.53 -9.35 6.26
N GLY A 107 -20.02 -8.11 6.14
CA GLY A 107 -21.42 -7.71 6.35
C GLY A 107 -22.03 -7.98 7.74
N ARG A 108 -21.24 -8.31 8.76
CA ARG A 108 -21.74 -8.70 10.09
C ARG A 108 -21.35 -7.75 11.23
N ASP A 109 -20.42 -6.83 11.01
CA ASP A 109 -19.95 -5.92 12.05
C ASP A 109 -19.64 -4.52 11.50
N SER A 110 -20.71 -3.78 11.18
CA SER A 110 -20.64 -2.45 10.59
C SER A 110 -20.04 -1.39 11.52
N GLN A 111 -20.03 -1.63 12.84
CA GLN A 111 -19.35 -0.75 13.78
C GLN A 111 -17.84 -0.92 13.71
N ARG A 112 -17.36 -2.18 13.70
CA ARG A 112 -15.94 -2.47 13.60
C ARG A 112 -15.37 -2.09 12.24
N GLU A 113 -16.14 -2.21 11.16
CA GLU A 113 -15.75 -1.71 9.84
C GLU A 113 -15.53 -0.19 9.87
N LYS A 114 -16.47 0.59 10.43
CA LYS A 114 -16.30 2.04 10.59
C LYS A 114 -15.09 2.42 11.43
N ILE A 115 -14.76 1.63 12.46
CA ILE A 115 -13.57 1.86 13.28
C ILE A 115 -12.30 1.64 12.44
N GLN A 116 -12.22 0.53 11.71
CA GLN A 116 -11.08 0.22 10.85
C GLN A 116 -10.88 1.26 9.75
N GLU A 117 -11.95 1.69 9.07
CA GLU A 117 -11.86 2.76 8.06
C GLU A 117 -11.34 4.07 8.67
N LYS A 118 -11.87 4.46 9.83
CA LYS A 118 -11.44 5.68 10.52
C LYS A 118 -9.97 5.61 10.98
N GLU A 119 -9.54 4.47 11.52
CA GLU A 119 -8.15 4.27 11.93
C GLU A 119 -7.18 4.36 10.73
N ALA A 120 -7.58 3.82 9.58
CA ALA A 120 -6.82 3.94 8.34
C ALA A 120 -6.75 5.41 7.88
N GLU A 121 -7.87 6.13 7.82
CA GLU A 121 -7.92 7.56 7.46
C GLU A 121 -7.04 8.44 8.36
N GLU A 122 -7.08 8.22 9.67
CA GLU A 122 -6.28 8.96 10.64
C GLU A 122 -4.78 8.70 10.45
N LEU A 123 -4.40 7.45 10.18
CA LEU A 123 -3.01 7.07 9.94
C LEU A 123 -2.48 7.66 8.63
N VAL A 124 -3.28 7.63 7.56
CA VAL A 124 -2.95 8.27 6.28
C VAL A 124 -2.71 9.77 6.47
N SER A 125 -3.57 10.44 7.24
CA SER A 125 -3.43 11.87 7.54
C SER A 125 -2.08 12.19 8.21
N GLN A 126 -1.63 11.32 9.13
CA GLN A 126 -0.31 11.48 9.77
C GLN A 126 0.84 11.29 8.78
N TRP A 127 0.73 10.33 7.84
CA TRP A 127 1.75 10.12 6.81
C TRP A 127 1.81 11.28 5.81
N LEU A 128 0.67 11.84 5.42
CA LEU A 128 0.62 12.99 4.51
C LEU A 128 1.20 14.26 5.16
N LEU A 129 0.82 14.56 6.41
CA LEU A 129 1.37 15.70 7.16
C LEU A 129 2.90 15.65 7.31
N ARG A 130 3.46 14.45 7.47
CA ARG A 130 4.92 14.25 7.55
C ARG A 130 5.64 14.61 6.25
N ASN A 131 4.97 14.51 5.12
CA ASN A 131 5.54 14.76 3.79
C ASN A 131 5.36 16.22 3.31
N GLY A 132 4.66 17.07 4.08
CA GLY A 132 4.58 18.51 3.80
C GLY A 132 3.86 18.89 2.49
N ASP A 133 2.96 18.03 2.01
CA ASP A 133 2.00 18.35 0.94
C ASP A 133 0.69 18.90 1.57
#